data_AF-A0A382NWA4-F1
#
_entry.id   AF-A0A382NWA4-F1
#
_cell.length_a   1.000
_cell.length_b   1.000
_cell.length_c   1.000
_cell.angle_alpha   90.00
_cell.angle_beta   90.00
_cell.angle_gamma   90.00
#
_symmetry.space_group_name_H-M   'P 1'
#
loop_
_entity.id
_entity.type
_entity.pdbx_description
1 polymer ?
#
loop_
_entity_poly.entity_id
_entity_poly.type
_entity_poly.pdbx_seq_one_letter_code
_entity_poly.pdbx_strand_id
1 'polypeptide(L)'
;MHGFEDTNTGQEHIALVLGNVADEDSVLCRVHSECLTGDCLFSMRCDCGAQLEHALRKISEKGQGVILYLRQEGRGIGLMNKIRAYELQDRGADTVEANERLGFDADLRDYTVTKAMFLHLQVDKIRLMTNNPVKVQALTKLGIEIEERLPIETGQNDHNARYLATKVGKLGHLIGDN
;
A
#
# COMPACT_ATOMS: atom_id res chain seq x y z
N MET A 1 3.00 15.46 -10.28
CA MET A 1 3.77 14.63 -9.33
C MET A 1 4.35 15.55 -8.28
N HIS A 2 4.23 15.19 -7.01
CA HIS A 2 4.74 15.96 -5.87
C HIS A 2 5.70 15.09 -5.08
N GLY A 3 6.86 15.63 -4.70
CA GLY A 3 7.82 14.98 -3.82
C GLY A 3 7.65 15.46 -2.38
N PHE A 4 7.85 14.56 -1.42
CA PHE A 4 7.81 14.81 0.00
C PHE A 4 9.04 14.19 0.65
N GLU A 5 9.61 14.87 1.64
CA GLU A 5 10.69 14.34 2.45
C GLU A 5 10.25 14.42 3.92
N ASP A 6 10.30 13.31 4.63
CA ASP A 6 10.09 13.29 6.08
C ASP A 6 11.33 13.88 6.76
N THR A 7 11.17 15.04 7.39
CA THR A 7 12.25 15.78 8.05
C THR A 7 12.89 15.04 9.22
N ASN A 8 12.23 14.03 9.79
CA ASN A 8 12.77 13.26 10.91
C ASN A 8 13.66 12.11 10.42
N THR A 9 13.33 11.54 9.26
CA THR A 9 13.97 10.31 8.76
C THR A 9 14.80 10.53 7.48
N GLY A 10 14.60 11.67 6.79
CA GLY A 10 15.11 11.92 5.45
C GLY A 10 14.44 11.06 4.37
N GLN A 11 13.36 10.34 4.72
CA GLN A 11 12.71 9.43 3.78
C GLN A 11 11.87 10.19 2.76
N GLU A 12 12.08 9.88 1.48
CA GLU A 12 11.32 10.49 0.40
C GLU A 12 10.03 9.71 0.11
N HIS A 13 8.98 10.41 -0.28
CA HIS A 13 7.70 9.85 -0.73
C HIS A 13 7.20 10.66 -1.92
N ILE A 14 6.30 10.09 -2.73
CA ILE A 14 5.72 10.82 -3.85
C ILE A 14 4.20 10.74 -3.84
N ALA A 15 3.55 11.80 -4.34
CA ALA A 15 2.15 11.76 -4.74
C ALA A 15 2.03 11.91 -6.26
N LEU A 16 1.31 10.99 -6.88
CA LEU A 16 0.85 11.09 -8.26
C LEU A 16 -0.57 11.61 -8.25
N VAL A 17 -0.80 12.73 -8.93
CA VAL A 17 -2.09 13.41 -8.98
C VAL A 17 -2.49 13.54 -10.44
N LEU A 18 -3.74 13.16 -10.73
CA LEU A 18 -4.39 13.41 -12.01
C LEU A 18 -5.61 14.29 -11.75
N GLY A 19 -5.84 15.28 -12.61
CA GLY A 19 -6.94 16.24 -12.47
C GLY A 19 -6.75 17.24 -11.31
N ASN A 20 -7.80 18.01 -11.02
CA ASN A 20 -7.84 18.94 -9.89
C ASN A 20 -8.49 18.25 -8.68
N VAL A 21 -7.73 17.95 -7.63
CA VAL A 21 -8.26 17.18 -6.49
C VAL A 21 -8.69 18.03 -5.29
N ALA A 22 -8.39 19.33 -5.30
CA ALA A 22 -8.62 20.23 -4.16
C ALA A 22 -10.09 20.69 -4.02
N ASP A 23 -10.83 20.72 -5.13
CA ASP A 23 -12.23 21.18 -5.17
C ASP A 23 -13.24 20.02 -5.15
N GLU A 24 -12.77 18.78 -4.95
CA GLU A 24 -13.62 17.60 -4.96
C GLU A 24 -14.17 17.27 -3.58
N ASP A 25 -15.46 16.95 -3.52
CA ASP A 25 -16.10 16.46 -2.30
C ASP A 25 -15.45 15.15 -1.80
N SER A 26 -14.96 14.30 -2.72
CA SER A 26 -14.37 13.01 -2.34
C SER A 26 -13.47 12.40 -3.42
N VAL A 27 -12.18 12.36 -3.11
CA VAL A 27 -11.12 12.01 -4.06
C VAL A 27 -10.88 10.51 -4.13
N LEU A 28 -10.89 9.94 -5.34
CA LEU A 28 -10.46 8.55 -5.55
C LEU A 28 -8.96 8.41 -5.23
N CYS A 29 -8.63 7.57 -4.24
CA CYS A 29 -7.29 7.53 -3.67
C CYS A 29 -6.74 6.10 -3.53
N ARG A 30 -5.43 5.95 -3.77
CA ARG A 30 -4.64 4.78 -3.39
C ARG A 30 -3.46 5.20 -2.53
N VAL A 31 -3.34 4.62 -1.33
CA VAL A 31 -2.09 4.66 -0.55
C VAL A 31 -1.32 3.37 -0.82
N HIS A 32 -0.25 3.44 -1.61
CA HIS A 32 0.59 2.31 -2.01
C HIS A 32 1.87 2.29 -1.17
N SER A 33 2.19 1.13 -0.58
CA SER A 33 3.50 0.92 0.05
C SER A 33 4.43 0.33 -1.02
N GLU A 34 5.59 0.95 -1.21
CA GLU A 34 6.61 0.53 -2.17
C GLU A 34 6.91 -0.97 -2.08
N CYS A 35 7.04 -1.58 -3.24
CA CYS A 35 7.46 -2.96 -3.39
C CYS A 35 8.26 -3.08 -4.69
N LEU A 36 9.56 -2.80 -4.66
CA LEU A 36 10.44 -2.79 -5.83
C LEU A 36 10.29 -4.06 -6.69
N THR A 37 10.24 -5.22 -6.03
CA THR A 37 10.12 -6.51 -6.71
C THR A 37 8.82 -6.62 -7.50
N GLY A 38 7.70 -6.15 -6.95
CA GLY A 38 6.40 -6.19 -7.62
C GLY A 38 6.22 -5.04 -8.61
N ASP A 39 6.57 -3.83 -8.20
CA ASP A 39 6.28 -2.59 -8.90
C ASP A 39 7.18 -2.39 -10.14
N CYS A 40 8.42 -2.89 -10.10
CA CYS A 40 9.41 -2.65 -11.18
C CYS A 40 10.02 -3.92 -11.77
N LEU A 41 10.10 -5.01 -11.00
CA LEU A 41 10.80 -6.24 -11.41
C LEU A 41 9.85 -7.40 -11.77
N PHE A 42 8.57 -7.10 -11.99
CA PHE A 42 7.56 -8.05 -12.47
C PHE A 42 7.45 -9.33 -11.60
N SER A 43 7.69 -9.20 -10.30
CA SER A 43 7.62 -10.35 -9.39
C SER A 43 6.21 -10.93 -9.34
N MET A 44 6.10 -12.23 -9.64
CA MET A 44 4.86 -12.99 -9.50
C MET A 44 4.60 -13.45 -8.05
N ARG A 45 5.54 -13.24 -7.12
CA ARG A 45 5.40 -13.67 -5.70
C ARG A 45 4.42 -12.81 -4.89
N CYS A 46 4.13 -11.61 -5.37
CA CYS A 46 3.20 -10.68 -4.73
C CYS A 46 2.30 -10.03 -5.79
N ASP A 47 1.25 -9.36 -5.33
CA ASP A 47 0.30 -8.63 -6.18
C ASP A 47 0.57 -7.12 -6.23
N CYS A 48 1.67 -6.62 -5.65
CA CYS A 48 1.93 -5.19 -5.50
C CYS A 48 1.95 -4.43 -6.84
N GLY A 49 2.68 -4.94 -7.85
CA GLY A 49 2.74 -4.29 -9.16
C GLY A 49 1.37 -4.22 -9.84
N ALA A 50 0.62 -5.33 -9.81
CA ALA A 50 -0.73 -5.37 -10.36
C ALA A 50 -1.69 -4.42 -9.62
N GLN A 51 -1.54 -4.27 -8.30
CA GLN A 51 -2.31 -3.31 -7.49
C GLN A 51 -1.96 -1.86 -7.85
N LEU A 52 -0.69 -1.55 -8.08
CA LEU A 52 -0.28 -0.22 -8.51
C LEU A 52 -0.85 0.11 -9.90
N GLU A 53 -0.72 -0.81 -10.85
CA GLU A 53 -1.26 -0.68 -12.20
C GLU A 53 -2.78 -0.52 -12.19
N HIS A 54 -3.51 -1.33 -11.42
CA HIS A 54 -4.95 -1.22 -11.27
C HIS A 54 -5.36 0.16 -10.75
N ALA A 55 -4.68 0.68 -9.73
CA ALA A 55 -4.97 2.00 -9.16
C ALA A 55 -4.69 3.12 -10.17
N LEU A 56 -3.56 3.05 -10.88
CA LEU A 56 -3.22 3.99 -11.95
C LEU A 56 -4.29 4.00 -13.05
N ARG A 57 -4.72 2.80 -13.50
CA ARG A 57 -5.76 2.66 -14.52
C ARG A 57 -7.09 3.23 -14.04
N LYS A 58 -7.55 2.89 -12.83
CA LYS A 58 -8.81 3.39 -12.26
C LYS A 58 -8.84 4.91 -12.14
N ILE A 59 -7.74 5.52 -11.68
CA ILE A 59 -7.61 6.98 -11.59
C ILE A 59 -7.61 7.59 -12.99
N SER A 60 -6.88 6.99 -13.95
CA SER A 60 -6.86 7.45 -15.34
C SER A 60 -8.23 7.37 -16.01
N GLU A 61 -9.00 6.30 -15.80
CA GLU A 61 -10.36 6.12 -16.31
C GLU A 61 -11.33 7.14 -15.72
N LYS A 62 -11.18 7.45 -14.42
CA LYS A 62 -11.95 8.49 -13.73
C LYS A 62 -11.57 9.91 -14.20
N GLY A 63 -10.34 10.08 -14.70
CA GLY A 63 -9.77 11.37 -15.10
C GLY A 63 -9.23 12.22 -13.93
N GLN A 64 -9.31 11.69 -12.70
CA GLN A 64 -9.02 12.44 -11.48
C GLN A 64 -8.77 11.49 -10.30
N GLY A 65 -7.77 11.81 -9.47
CA GLY A 65 -7.46 11.04 -8.27
C GLY A 65 -5.99 11.13 -7.85
N VAL A 66 -5.67 10.43 -6.75
CA VAL A 66 -4.35 10.49 -6.11
C VAL A 66 -3.81 9.08 -5.81
N ILE A 67 -2.53 8.88 -6.11
CA ILE A 67 -1.73 7.78 -5.54
C ILE A 67 -0.67 8.36 -4.62
N LEU A 68 -0.73 8.03 -3.33
CA LEU A 68 0.38 8.25 -2.40
C LEU A 68 1.28 7.02 -2.44
N TYR A 69 2.50 7.18 -2.95
CA TYR A 69 3.51 6.13 -3.01
C TYR A 69 4.49 6.30 -1.85
N LEU A 70 4.30 5.48 -0.81
CA LEU A 70 5.10 5.52 0.40
C LEU A 70 6.29 4.58 0.26
N ARG A 71 7.52 5.11 0.34
CA ARG A 71 8.77 4.34 0.20
C ARG A 71 9.13 3.47 1.42
N GLN A 72 8.15 2.68 1.88
CA GLN A 72 8.24 1.82 3.05
C GLN A 72 8.31 0.34 2.64
N GLU A 73 9.37 0.01 1.91
CA GLU A 73 9.61 -1.33 1.39
C GLU A 73 9.56 -2.41 2.48
N GLY A 74 9.02 -3.58 2.12
CA GLY A 74 8.99 -4.75 3.00
C GLY A 74 8.12 -4.59 4.24
N ARG A 75 7.17 -3.63 4.28
CA ARG A 75 6.45 -3.21 5.49
C ARG A 75 7.35 -2.51 6.52
N GLY A 76 8.30 -1.71 6.03
CA GLY A 76 9.20 -0.92 6.87
C GLY A 76 10.52 -1.61 7.22
N ILE A 77 10.68 -2.92 6.95
CA ILE A 77 11.95 -3.62 7.21
C ILE A 77 13.02 -3.39 6.11
N GLY A 78 12.62 -2.79 4.98
CA GLY A 78 13.50 -2.52 3.84
C GLY A 78 13.74 -3.72 2.92
N LEU A 79 14.32 -3.44 1.75
CA LEU A 79 14.49 -4.41 0.66
C LEU A 79 15.37 -5.62 1.06
N MET A 80 16.49 -5.36 1.75
CA MET A 80 17.44 -6.42 2.10
C MET A 80 16.81 -7.44 3.04
N ASN A 81 16.05 -7.00 4.04
CA ASN A 81 15.38 -7.89 4.97
C ASN A 81 14.20 -8.60 4.32
N LYS A 82 13.50 -7.96 3.39
CA LYS A 82 12.49 -8.63 2.55
C LYS A 82 13.08 -9.78 1.73
N ILE A 83 14.27 -9.61 1.15
CA ILE A 83 14.96 -10.68 0.41
C ILE A 83 15.34 -11.83 1.36
N ARG A 84 15.86 -11.54 2.56
CA ARG A 84 16.11 -12.56 3.60
C ARG A 84 14.82 -13.29 4.01
N ALA A 85 13.71 -12.57 4.14
CA ALA A 85 12.42 -13.15 4.46
C ALA A 85 11.95 -14.08 3.33
N TYR A 86 12.21 -13.74 2.07
CA TYR A 86 11.96 -14.63 0.93
C TYR A 86 12.78 -15.91 0.97
N GLU A 87 14.05 -15.84 1.36
CA GLU A 87 14.88 -17.05 1.53
C GLU A 87 14.30 -17.99 2.59
N LEU A 88 13.81 -17.43 3.72
CA LEU A 88 13.13 -18.21 4.75
C LEU A 88 11.81 -18.81 4.25
N GLN A 89 11.05 -18.06 3.44
CA GLN A 89 9.79 -18.54 2.86
C GLN A 89 10.00 -19.63 1.81
N ASP A 90 11.10 -19.56 1.06
CA ASP A 90 11.50 -20.60 0.11
C ASP A 90 11.91 -21.89 0.85
N ARG A 91 12.30 -21.78 2.13
CA ARG A 91 12.53 -22.91 3.06
C ARG A 91 11.29 -23.34 3.85
N GLY A 92 10.12 -22.79 3.53
CA GLY A 92 8.83 -23.24 4.07
C GLY A 92 8.22 -22.34 5.14
N ALA A 93 8.89 -21.29 5.60
CA ALA A 93 8.29 -20.33 6.53
C ALA A 93 7.15 -19.55 5.84
N ASP A 94 6.16 -19.10 6.60
CA ASP A 94 5.23 -18.08 6.09
C ASP A 94 5.78 -16.66 6.32
N THR A 95 5.07 -15.64 5.85
CA THR A 95 5.53 -14.25 5.94
C THR A 95 5.67 -13.74 7.37
N VAL A 96 4.81 -14.17 8.29
CA VAL A 96 4.87 -13.74 9.70
C VAL A 96 6.04 -14.42 10.37
N GLU A 97 6.15 -15.75 10.22
CA GLU A 97 7.24 -16.53 10.78
C GLU A 97 8.62 -16.07 10.25
N ALA A 98 8.72 -15.75 8.96
CA ALA A 98 9.94 -15.22 8.37
C ALA A 98 10.36 -13.88 9.01
N ASN A 99 9.41 -12.98 9.30
CA ASN A 99 9.69 -11.72 9.96
C ASN A 99 10.09 -11.91 11.43
N GLU A 100 9.39 -12.78 12.17
CA GLU A 100 9.72 -13.10 13.56
C GLU A 100 11.13 -13.70 13.68
N ARG A 101 11.49 -14.63 12.79
CA ARG A 101 12.85 -15.21 12.72
C ARG A 101 13.93 -14.17 12.41
N LEU A 102 13.57 -13.08 11.73
CA LEU A 102 14.46 -11.97 11.44
C LEU A 102 14.45 -10.88 12.54
N GLY A 103 13.63 -11.04 13.58
CA GLY A 103 13.53 -10.11 14.70
C GLY A 103 12.68 -8.87 14.44
N PHE A 104 11.76 -8.92 13.46
CA PHE A 104 10.86 -7.81 13.11
C PHE A 104 9.41 -8.11 13.47
N ASP A 105 8.68 -7.06 13.85
CA ASP A 105 7.22 -7.12 13.93
C ASP A 105 6.60 -7.40 12.55
N ALA A 106 5.34 -7.86 12.55
CA ALA A 106 4.63 -8.23 11.32
C ALA A 106 4.42 -7.06 10.35
N ASP A 107 4.39 -5.81 10.86
CA ASP A 107 4.18 -4.57 10.12
C ASP A 107 4.73 -3.35 10.88
N LEU A 108 5.74 -2.68 10.31
CA LEU A 108 6.39 -1.49 10.90
C LEU A 108 6.07 -0.21 10.11
N ARG A 109 5.01 -0.22 9.29
CA ARG A 109 4.66 0.93 8.46
C ARG A 109 4.07 2.06 9.30
N ASP A 110 4.50 3.28 8.99
CA ASP A 110 3.93 4.51 9.54
C ASP A 110 3.17 5.27 8.45
N TYR A 111 1.91 5.59 8.70
CA TYR A 111 1.08 6.35 7.76
C TYR A 111 1.04 7.84 8.09
N THR A 112 1.70 8.33 9.14
CA THR A 112 1.65 9.74 9.56
C THR A 112 1.99 10.72 8.43
N VAL A 113 2.96 10.38 7.58
CA VAL A 113 3.35 11.19 6.41
C VAL A 113 2.19 11.47 5.46
N THR A 114 1.20 10.56 5.36
CA THR A 114 0.05 10.78 4.47
C THR A 114 -0.77 11.99 4.89
N LYS A 115 -0.78 12.36 6.17
CA LYS A 115 -1.49 13.55 6.66
C LYS A 115 -0.93 14.83 6.04
N ALA A 116 0.41 14.97 6.03
CA ALA A 116 1.07 16.12 5.42
C ALA A 116 0.87 16.13 3.90
N MET A 117 0.91 14.96 3.26
CA MET A 117 0.65 14.83 1.83
C MET A 117 -0.78 15.25 1.46
N PHE A 118 -1.79 14.76 2.19
CA PHE A 118 -3.18 15.12 1.96
C PHE A 118 -3.47 16.60 2.23
N LEU A 119 -2.89 17.17 3.31
CA LEU A 119 -2.99 18.60 3.59
C LEU A 119 -2.41 19.47 2.46
N HIS A 120 -1.23 19.10 1.96
CA HIS A 120 -0.61 19.77 0.80
C HIS A 120 -1.49 19.72 -0.45
N LEU A 121 -2.18 18.60 -0.65
CA LEU A 121 -3.10 18.40 -1.77
C LEU A 121 -4.49 19.00 -1.53
N GLN A 122 -4.75 19.55 -0.34
CA GLN A 122 -6.06 20.06 0.08
C GLN A 122 -7.17 19.00 -0.03
N VAL A 123 -6.86 17.76 0.34
CA VAL A 123 -7.80 16.63 0.33
C VAL A 123 -8.05 16.20 1.77
N ASP A 124 -9.30 16.21 2.20
CA ASP A 124 -9.73 15.78 3.54
C ASP A 124 -10.63 14.53 3.49
N LYS A 125 -11.32 14.30 2.37
CA LYS A 125 -12.22 13.18 2.13
C LYS A 125 -11.84 12.34 0.91
N ILE A 126 -11.81 11.01 1.09
CA ILE A 126 -11.35 10.06 0.06
C ILE A 126 -12.24 8.83 -0.11
N ARG A 127 -12.22 8.28 -1.32
CA ARG A 127 -12.67 6.92 -1.65
C ARG A 127 -11.44 6.04 -1.81
N LEU A 128 -11.18 5.19 -0.82
CA LEU A 128 -9.88 4.54 -0.66
C LEU A 128 -9.85 3.14 -1.27
N MET A 129 -8.99 2.94 -2.27
CA MET A 129 -8.70 1.63 -2.87
C MET A 129 -7.79 0.77 -1.96
N THR A 130 -8.37 -0.07 -1.11
CA THR A 130 -7.64 -0.94 -0.18
C THR A 130 -8.43 -2.19 0.25
N ASN A 131 -7.69 -3.30 0.40
CA ASN A 131 -8.16 -4.50 1.09
C ASN A 131 -7.61 -4.61 2.52
N ASN A 132 -6.76 -3.67 2.95
CA ASN A 132 -6.17 -3.69 4.28
C ASN A 132 -7.02 -2.83 5.25
N PRO A 133 -7.76 -3.42 6.20
CA PRO A 133 -8.55 -2.67 7.17
C PRO A 133 -7.68 -1.88 8.16
N VAL A 134 -6.46 -2.33 8.48
CA VAL A 134 -5.52 -1.58 9.32
C VAL A 134 -5.18 -0.23 8.69
N LYS A 135 -5.04 -0.20 7.36
CA LYS A 135 -4.79 1.04 6.61
C LYS A 135 -5.98 2.00 6.69
N VAL A 136 -7.20 1.49 6.59
CA VAL A 136 -8.43 2.30 6.78
C VAL A 136 -8.39 2.93 8.18
N GLN A 137 -8.20 2.13 9.22
CA GLN A 137 -8.16 2.62 10.60
C GLN A 137 -7.04 3.63 10.86
N ALA A 138 -5.84 3.40 10.30
CA ALA A 138 -4.70 4.30 10.46
C ALA A 138 -4.97 5.68 9.84
N LEU A 139 -5.51 5.73 8.62
CA LEU A 139 -5.84 6.99 7.96
C LEU A 139 -6.99 7.72 8.66
N THR A 140 -8.04 7.00 9.11
CA THR A 140 -9.12 7.59 9.89
C THR A 140 -8.61 8.21 11.20
N LYS A 141 -7.69 7.53 11.92
CA LYS A 141 -7.06 8.08 13.14
C LYS A 141 -6.23 9.34 12.88
N LEU A 142 -5.70 9.50 11.66
CA LEU A 142 -4.96 10.70 11.25
C LEU A 142 -5.88 11.87 10.88
N GLY A 143 -7.20 11.64 10.86
CA GLY A 143 -8.22 12.65 10.54
C GLY A 143 -8.61 12.70 9.06
N ILE A 144 -8.28 11.67 8.27
CA ILE A 144 -8.73 11.57 6.88
C ILE A 144 -10.11 10.90 6.85
N GLU A 145 -11.09 11.58 6.27
CA GLU A 145 -12.43 11.03 6.10
C GLU A 145 -12.40 9.99 4.96
N ILE A 146 -12.76 8.74 5.28
CA ILE A 146 -12.90 7.68 4.29
C ILE A 146 -14.39 7.54 4.00
N GLU A 147 -14.83 8.10 2.88
CA GLU A 147 -16.22 8.03 2.44
C GLU A 147 -16.61 6.58 2.13
N GLU A 148 -15.76 5.91 1.36
CA GLU A 148 -15.97 4.52 0.97
C GLU A 148 -14.63 3.78 0.88
N ARG A 149 -14.66 2.49 1.22
CA ARG A 149 -13.57 1.56 0.94
C ARG A 149 -13.87 0.85 -0.37
N LEU A 150 -13.03 1.06 -1.36
CA LEU A 150 -13.07 0.34 -2.63
C LEU A 150 -12.13 -0.88 -2.55
N PRO A 151 -12.62 -2.12 -2.75
CA PRO A 151 -11.76 -3.28 -2.90
C PRO A 151 -10.79 -3.13 -4.07
N ILE A 152 -9.62 -3.74 -3.96
CA ILE A 152 -8.66 -3.84 -5.07
C ILE A 152 -8.44 -5.30 -5.41
N GLU A 153 -8.98 -5.73 -6.54
CA GLU A 153 -8.89 -7.11 -6.99
C GLU A 153 -8.10 -7.18 -8.29
N THR A 154 -6.95 -7.87 -8.23
CA THR A 154 -5.99 -7.95 -9.34
C THR A 154 -5.76 -9.39 -9.80
N GLY A 155 -6.64 -10.31 -9.38
CA GLY A 155 -6.54 -11.75 -9.67
C GLY A 155 -5.52 -12.48 -8.80
N GLN A 156 -5.65 -13.82 -8.78
CA GLN A 156 -4.70 -14.74 -8.14
C GLN A 156 -3.93 -15.48 -9.24
N ASN A 157 -2.70 -15.88 -8.94
CA ASN A 157 -1.92 -16.83 -9.74
C ASN A 157 -1.27 -17.88 -8.82
N ASP A 158 -0.78 -18.96 -9.39
CA ASP A 158 -0.22 -20.08 -8.62
C ASP A 158 0.96 -19.68 -7.72
N HIS A 159 1.68 -18.61 -8.07
CA HIS A 159 2.84 -18.12 -7.32
C HIS A 159 2.47 -17.17 -6.17
N ASN A 160 1.29 -16.52 -6.21
CA ASN A 160 0.86 -15.57 -5.18
C ASN A 160 -0.24 -16.12 -4.27
N ALA A 161 -0.81 -17.30 -4.55
CA ALA A 161 -1.89 -17.90 -3.76
C ALA A 161 -1.54 -18.01 -2.26
N ARG A 162 -0.35 -18.54 -1.93
CA ARG A 162 0.12 -18.65 -0.53
C ARG A 162 0.29 -17.29 0.15
N TYR A 163 0.76 -16.30 -0.60
CA TYR A 163 0.95 -14.93 -0.12
C TYR A 163 -0.40 -14.25 0.17
N LEU A 164 -1.37 -14.38 -0.74
CA LEU A 164 -2.72 -13.85 -0.57
C LEU A 164 -3.45 -14.56 0.58
N ALA A 165 -3.31 -15.88 0.71
CA ALA A 165 -3.85 -16.64 1.83
C ALA A 165 -3.29 -16.16 3.18
N THR A 166 -1.99 -15.84 3.26
CA THR A 166 -1.37 -15.27 4.45
C THR A 166 -1.93 -13.88 4.77
N LYS A 167 -2.15 -13.04 3.74
CA LYS A 167 -2.79 -11.73 3.88
C LYS A 167 -4.19 -11.83 4.49
N VAL A 168 -5.01 -12.76 4.02
CA VAL A 168 -6.37 -12.98 4.55
C VAL A 168 -6.30 -13.57 5.96
N GLY A 169 -5.66 -14.73 6.11
CA GLY A 169 -5.74 -15.52 7.35
C GLY A 169 -4.97 -14.92 8.54
N LYS A 170 -3.78 -14.35 8.31
CA LYS A 170 -2.92 -13.87 9.41
C LYS A 170 -2.86 -12.34 9.54
N LEU A 171 -3.15 -11.61 8.46
CA LEU A 171 -3.03 -10.14 8.42
C LEU A 171 -4.37 -9.43 8.27
N GLY A 172 -5.48 -10.18 8.23
CA GLY A 172 -6.83 -9.64 8.23
C GLY A 172 -7.22 -8.86 6.98
N HIS A 173 -6.57 -9.10 5.83
CA HIS A 173 -6.97 -8.45 4.58
C HIS A 173 -8.32 -8.98 4.07
N LEU A 174 -9.18 -8.07 3.62
CA LEU A 174 -10.50 -8.33 3.04
C LEU A 174 -10.38 -8.63 1.53
N ILE A 175 -10.09 -9.88 1.17
CA ILE A 175 -9.95 -10.32 -0.23
C ILE A 175 -11.04 -11.36 -0.50
N GLY A 176 -11.95 -11.09 -1.44
CA GLY A 176 -13.04 -12.01 -1.82
C GLY A 176 -14.36 -11.86 -1.04
N ASP A 177 -14.44 -10.95 -0.08
CA ASP A 177 -15.69 -10.58 0.60
C ASP A 177 -16.35 -9.42 -0.15
N ASN A 178 -17.35 -9.74 -0.97
CA ASN A 178 -18.31 -8.79 -1.56
C ASN A 178 -19.62 -8.80 -0.77
#